data_AF-A0A931RGV2-F1
#
_entry.id   AF-A0A931RGV2-F1
#
_cell.length_a   1.000
_cell.length_b   1.000
_cell.length_c   1.000
_cell.angle_alpha   90.00
_cell.angle_beta   90.00
_cell.angle_gamma   90.00
#
_symmetry.space_group_name_H-M   'P 1'
#
loop_
_entity.id
_entity.type
_entity.pdbx_description
1 polymer ?
#
loop_
_entity_poly.entity_id
_entity_poly.type
_entity_poly.pdbx_seq_one_letter_code
_entity_poly.pdbx_strand_id
1 'polypeptide(L)'
;GGIVRDVKEKLFIIQAETAGADKRLRGGSAEEMGKMVNDIEKEIPPIKGFSIAGGTELSAVLDVARTLARRAERRVIVVKEMNLCDLSPETLAYMNRLSSLLFALARLANHEAGVAEENPRY
;
A
#
# COMPACT_ATOMS: atom_id res chain seq x y z
N GLY A 1 18.55 -1.40 2.79
CA GLY A 1 17.69 -0.30 2.31
C GLY A 1 16.34 -0.49 2.98
N GLY A 2 15.73 0.55 3.55
CA GLY A 2 14.49 0.39 4.31
C GLY A 2 13.27 0.19 3.40
N ILE A 3 12.18 -0.35 3.98
CA ILE A 3 10.88 -0.62 3.31
C ILE A 3 10.44 0.53 2.39
N VAL A 4 10.56 1.77 2.85
CA VAL A 4 10.17 2.98 2.09
C VAL A 4 10.96 3.13 0.78
N ARG A 5 12.26 2.80 0.78
CA ARG A 5 13.10 2.88 -0.42
C ARG A 5 12.66 1.84 -1.44
N ASP A 6 12.46 0.60 -1.01
CA ASP A 6 12.04 -0.50 -1.87
C ASP A 6 10.67 -0.22 -2.52
N VAL A 7 9.74 0.36 -1.75
CA VAL A 7 8.44 0.82 -2.26
C VAL A 7 8.62 1.92 -3.31
N LYS A 8 9.49 2.91 -3.06
CA LYS A 8 9.75 4.00 -4.02
C LYS A 8 10.34 3.47 -5.33
N GLU A 9 11.29 2.53 -5.26
CA GLU A 9 11.89 1.91 -6.45
C GLU A 9 10.83 1.16 -7.28
N LYS A 10 9.98 0.36 -6.63
CA LYS A 10 8.90 -0.37 -7.29
C LYS A 10 7.83 0.57 -7.88
N LEU A 11 7.49 1.65 -7.18
CA LEU A 11 6.61 2.70 -7.71
C LEU A 11 7.17 3.38 -8.96
N PHE A 12 8.49 3.60 -9.03
CA PHE A 12 9.11 4.17 -10.22
C PHE A 12 9.02 3.23 -11.43
N ILE A 13 9.15 1.93 -11.21
CA ILE A 13 8.96 0.92 -12.27
C ILE A 13 7.51 0.94 -12.77
N ILE A 14 6.53 0.98 -11.85
CA ILE A 14 5.11 1.08 -12.22
C ILE A 14 4.84 2.37 -13.01
N GLN A 15 5.44 3.50 -12.60
CA GLN A 15 5.31 4.75 -13.34
C GLN A 15 5.82 4.60 -14.78
N ALA A 16 6.99 4.00 -14.97
CA ALA A 16 7.53 3.74 -16.30
C ALA A 16 6.60 2.83 -17.14
N GLU A 17 6.08 1.75 -16.55
CA GLU A 17 5.13 0.85 -17.21
C GLU A 17 3.87 1.58 -17.64
N THR A 18 3.24 2.35 -16.75
CA THR A 18 2.02 3.12 -17.03
C THR A 18 2.22 4.23 -18.05
N ALA A 19 3.46 4.68 -18.26
CA ALA A 19 3.84 5.61 -19.31
C ALA A 19 4.11 4.93 -20.67
N GLY A 20 3.97 3.59 -20.75
CA GLY A 20 4.18 2.81 -21.96
C GLY A 20 5.62 2.33 -22.17
N ALA A 21 6.51 2.48 -21.18
CA ALA A 21 7.85 1.91 -21.27
C ALA A 21 7.81 0.38 -21.07
N ASP A 22 8.69 -0.35 -21.75
CA ASP A 22 8.88 -1.78 -21.52
C ASP A 22 9.70 -2.03 -20.23
N LYS A 23 9.09 -1.67 -19.10
CA LYS A 23 9.57 -1.88 -17.74
C LYS A 23 8.43 -2.50 -16.96
N ARG A 24 8.68 -3.64 -16.32
CA ARG A 24 7.68 -4.36 -15.55
C ARG A 24 8.26 -4.69 -14.19
N LEU A 25 7.39 -4.76 -13.18
CA LEU A 25 7.81 -5.30 -11.90
C LEU A 25 8.29 -6.75 -12.06
N ARG A 26 9.29 -7.11 -11.27
CA ARG A 26 9.71 -8.50 -11.14
C ARG A 26 8.55 -9.30 -10.52
N GLY A 27 8.26 -10.46 -11.08
CA GLY A 27 7.29 -11.39 -10.51
C GLY A 27 7.58 -11.69 -9.04
N GLY A 28 6.53 -11.69 -8.21
CA GLY A 28 6.62 -11.92 -6.76
C GLY A 28 6.82 -10.65 -5.92
N SER A 29 6.92 -9.46 -6.53
CA SER A 29 7.02 -8.19 -5.79
C SER A 29 5.80 -7.94 -4.89
N ALA A 30 4.60 -8.31 -5.34
CA ALA A 30 3.37 -8.23 -4.58
C ALA A 30 3.30 -9.28 -3.47
N GLU A 31 3.88 -10.47 -3.68
CA GLU A 31 4.00 -11.51 -2.65
C GLU A 31 4.96 -11.08 -1.55
N GLU A 32 6.14 -10.57 -1.90
CA GLU A 32 7.12 -9.98 -0.97
C GLU A 32 6.47 -8.90 -0.10
N MET A 33 5.68 -8.01 -0.72
CA MET A 33 4.91 -7.01 0.02
C MET A 33 3.85 -7.61 0.94
N GLY A 34 3.16 -8.66 0.48
CA GLY A 34 2.24 -9.42 1.33
C GLY A 34 2.93 -10.03 2.55
N LYS A 35 4.16 -10.52 2.41
CA LYS A 35 4.95 -11.01 3.55
C LYS A 35 5.28 -9.89 4.53
N MET A 36 5.70 -8.72 4.04
CA MET A 36 5.93 -7.54 4.90
C MET A 36 4.67 -7.14 5.68
N VAL A 37 3.50 -7.15 5.04
CA VAL A 37 2.21 -6.89 5.71
C VAL A 37 1.98 -7.91 6.83
N ASN A 38 2.10 -9.21 6.50
CA ASN A 38 1.88 -10.28 7.48
C ASN A 38 2.86 -10.21 8.65
N ASP A 39 4.10 -9.77 8.42
CA ASP A 39 5.11 -9.65 9.47
C ASP A 39 4.77 -8.48 10.41
N ILE A 40 4.37 -7.33 9.86
CA ILE A 40 3.87 -6.19 10.66
C ILE A 40 2.63 -6.60 11.46
N GLU A 41 1.69 -7.32 10.85
CA GLU A 41 0.44 -7.75 11.50
C GLU A 41 0.66 -8.71 12.67
N LYS A 42 1.80 -9.41 12.75
CA LYS A 42 2.17 -10.24 13.92
C LYS A 42 2.62 -9.41 15.12
N GLU A 43 3.06 -8.18 14.91
CA GLU A 43 3.57 -7.29 15.96
C GLU A 43 2.47 -6.44 16.61
N ILE A 44 1.29 -6.38 16.00
CA ILE A 44 0.17 -5.54 16.44
C ILE A 44 -1.06 -6.38 16.79
N PRO A 45 -1.98 -5.86 17.63
CA PRO A 45 -3.23 -6.53 17.93
C PRO A 45 -4.03 -6.87 16.65
N PRO A 46 -4.79 -7.97 16.62
CA PRO A 46 -5.58 -8.34 15.46
C PRO A 46 -6.64 -7.28 15.12
N ILE A 47 -6.89 -7.09 13.82
CA ILE A 47 -7.90 -6.13 13.33
C ILE A 47 -9.28 -6.56 13.82
N LYS A 48 -9.96 -5.67 14.55
CA LYS A 48 -11.34 -5.89 15.03
C LYS A 48 -12.40 -5.20 14.18
N GLY A 49 -12.00 -4.43 13.16
CA GLY A 49 -12.89 -3.68 12.28
C GLY A 49 -12.17 -2.54 11.57
N PHE A 50 -12.95 -1.57 11.08
CA PHE A 50 -12.37 -0.33 10.56
C PHE A 50 -11.74 0.48 11.70
N SER A 51 -10.59 1.10 11.42
CA SER A 51 -9.90 1.99 12.35
C SER A 51 -9.99 3.44 11.86
N ILE A 52 -10.19 4.37 12.79
CA ILE A 52 -10.15 5.81 12.53
C ILE A 52 -8.68 6.23 12.34
N ALA A 53 -8.44 7.00 11.29
CA ALA A 53 -7.11 7.47 10.92
C ALA A 53 -6.57 8.53 11.89
N GLY A 54 -5.24 8.62 11.99
CA GLY A 54 -4.56 9.79 12.57
C GLY A 54 -4.30 9.79 14.07
N GLY A 55 -4.09 8.62 14.68
CA GLY A 55 -3.69 8.53 16.09
C GLY A 55 -2.32 9.16 16.41
N THR A 56 -1.43 9.30 15.43
CA THR A 56 -0.14 9.99 15.51
C THR A 56 0.13 10.75 14.21
N GLU A 57 1.10 11.66 14.20
CA GLU A 57 1.51 12.34 12.96
C GLU A 57 1.99 11.35 11.89
N LEU A 58 2.80 10.35 12.29
CA LEU A 58 3.29 9.33 11.38
C LEU A 58 2.14 8.47 10.81
N SER A 59 1.21 8.02 11.66
CA SER A 59 0.06 7.24 11.17
C SER A 59 -0.85 8.08 10.28
N ALA A 60 -1.06 9.36 10.58
CA ALA A 60 -1.81 10.28 9.72
C ALA A 60 -1.17 10.42 8.33
N VAL A 61 0.16 10.60 8.26
CA VAL A 61 0.89 10.69 6.99
C VAL A 61 0.79 9.38 6.21
N LEU A 62 0.89 8.23 6.88
CA LEU A 62 0.72 6.92 6.26
C LEU A 62 -0.70 6.69 5.74
N ASP A 63 -1.72 7.15 6.46
CA ASP A 63 -3.11 7.13 5.99
C ASP A 63 -3.34 8.05 4.79
N VAL A 64 -2.75 9.25 4.77
CA VAL A 64 -2.77 10.13 3.60
C VAL A 64 -2.12 9.40 2.41
N ALA A 65 -0.93 8.83 2.58
CA ALA A 65 -0.27 8.04 1.54
C ALA A 65 -1.15 6.88 1.07
N ARG A 66 -1.85 6.19 1.98
CA ARG A 66 -2.79 5.11 1.66
C ARG A 66 -3.94 5.60 0.79
N THR A 67 -4.53 6.77 1.08
CA THR A 67 -5.58 7.35 0.23
C THR A 67 -5.08 7.67 -1.19
N LEU A 68 -3.83 8.16 -1.30
CA LEU A 68 -3.18 8.43 -2.57
C LEU A 68 -2.90 7.14 -3.35
N ALA A 69 -2.43 6.09 -2.67
CA ALA A 69 -2.20 4.77 -3.25
C ALA A 69 -3.52 4.16 -3.79
N ARG A 70 -4.61 4.22 -3.02
CA ARG A 70 -5.94 3.77 -3.47
C ARG A 70 -6.46 4.57 -4.66
N ARG A 71 -6.20 5.88 -4.71
CA ARG A 71 -6.55 6.72 -5.86
C ARG A 71 -5.74 6.33 -7.10
N ALA A 72 -4.45 6.05 -6.93
CA ALA A 72 -3.58 5.59 -8.00
C ALA A 72 -4.00 4.20 -8.50
N GLU A 73 -4.28 3.24 -7.61
CA GLU A 73 -4.83 1.91 -7.92
C GLU A 73 -6.06 2.01 -8.83
N ARG A 74 -7.05 2.82 -8.46
CA ARG A 74 -8.26 3.03 -9.29
C ARG A 74 -7.93 3.57 -10.68
N ARG A 75 -6.97 4.49 -10.81
CA ARG A 75 -6.54 5.02 -12.12
C ARG A 75 -5.84 3.97 -12.96
N VAL A 76 -4.98 3.16 -12.35
CA VAL A 76 -4.30 2.04 -13.01
C VAL A 76 -5.32 1.01 -13.52
N ILE A 77 -6.36 0.71 -12.74
CA ILE A 77 -7.47 -0.15 -13.18
C ILE A 77 -8.19 0.44 -14.38
N VAL A 78 -8.52 1.73 -14.37
CA VAL A 78 -9.14 2.40 -15.53
C VAL A 78 -8.26 2.30 -16.78
N VAL A 79 -6.95 2.49 -16.67
CA VAL A 79 -5.99 2.32 -17.78
C VAL A 79 -6.08 0.89 -18.35
N LYS A 80 -6.19 -0.12 -17.48
CA LYS A 80 -6.35 -1.52 -17.89
C LYS A 80 -7.69 -1.77 -18.57
N GLU A 81 -8.80 -1.33 -17.97
CA GLU A 81 -10.16 -1.55 -18.48
C GLU A 81 -10.40 -0.86 -19.82
N MET A 82 -9.83 0.33 -20.02
CA MET A 82 -9.90 1.07 -21.28
C MET A 82 -8.86 0.61 -22.32
N ASN A 83 -8.06 -0.41 -22.03
CA ASN A 83 -6.97 -0.90 -22.89
C ASN A 83 -6.01 0.21 -23.36
N LEU A 84 -5.74 1.22 -22.51
CA LEU A 84 -4.87 2.35 -22.85
C LEU A 84 -3.38 1.98 -22.78
N CYS A 85 -3.04 0.96 -22.01
CA CYS A 85 -1.68 0.44 -21.86
C CYS A 85 -1.73 -1.05 -21.45
N ASP A 86 -0.82 -1.87 -21.97
CA ASP A 86 -0.66 -3.24 -21.49
C ASP A 86 0.08 -3.27 -20.14
N LEU A 87 -0.72 -3.25 -19.06
CA LEU A 87 -0.22 -3.36 -17.69
C LEU A 87 -0.10 -4.82 -17.26
N SER A 88 1.02 -5.14 -16.61
CA SER A 88 1.27 -6.46 -16.04
C SER A 88 0.35 -6.78 -14.85
N PRO A 89 -0.04 -8.05 -14.67
CA PRO A 89 -0.80 -8.49 -13.49
C PRO A 89 -0.07 -8.19 -12.17
N GLU A 90 1.26 -8.24 -12.20
CA GLU A 90 2.11 -7.92 -11.04
C GLU A 90 1.90 -6.48 -10.58
N THR A 91 1.82 -5.52 -11.49
CA THR A 91 1.54 -4.11 -11.16
C THR A 91 0.16 -3.92 -10.55
N LEU A 92 -0.87 -4.59 -11.08
CA LEU A 92 -2.22 -4.54 -10.50
C LEU A 92 -2.23 -5.08 -9.07
N ALA A 93 -1.60 -6.25 -8.86
CA ALA A 93 -1.49 -6.86 -7.55
C ALA A 93 -0.67 -6.01 -6.57
N TYR A 94 0.44 -5.41 -7.03
CA TYR A 94 1.30 -4.58 -6.21
C TYR A 94 0.59 -3.30 -5.74
N MET A 95 -0.13 -2.62 -6.64
CA MET A 95 -0.90 -1.41 -6.29
C MET A 95 -1.98 -1.69 -5.23
N ASN A 96 -2.62 -2.86 -5.31
CA ASN A 96 -3.57 -3.30 -4.30
C ASN A 96 -2.87 -3.52 -2.92
N ARG A 97 -1.78 -4.28 -2.92
CA ARG A 97 -1.00 -4.58 -1.71
C ARG A 97 -0.35 -3.36 -1.08
N LEU A 98 0.00 -2.34 -1.87
CA LEU A 98 0.57 -1.09 -1.36
C LEU A 98 -0.37 -0.40 -0.37
N SER A 99 -1.68 -0.44 -0.65
CA SER A 99 -2.67 0.12 0.27
C SER A 99 -2.76 -0.67 1.59
N SER A 100 -2.55 -1.99 1.54
CA SER A 100 -2.48 -2.86 2.73
C SER A 100 -1.21 -2.58 3.55
N LEU A 101 -0.05 -2.44 2.90
CA LEU A 101 1.20 -2.10 3.58
C LEU A 101 1.12 -0.76 4.31
N LEU A 102 0.59 0.27 3.64
CA LEU A 102 0.44 1.59 4.25
C LEU A 102 -0.54 1.57 5.42
N PHE A 103 -1.58 0.75 5.36
CA PHE A 103 -2.50 0.53 6.48
C PHE A 103 -1.81 -0.18 7.66
N ALA A 104 -1.08 -1.26 7.40
CA ALA A 104 -0.35 -2.00 8.43
C ALA A 104 0.70 -1.11 9.12
N LEU A 105 1.45 -0.32 8.36
CA LEU A 105 2.41 0.64 8.90
C LEU A 105 1.74 1.74 9.73
N ALA A 106 0.57 2.25 9.32
CA ALA A 106 -0.15 3.26 10.08
C ALA A 106 -0.59 2.71 11.46
N ARG A 107 -1.04 1.45 11.49
CA ARG A 107 -1.41 0.76 12.73
C ARG A 107 -0.19 0.48 13.62
N LEU A 108 0.93 0.03 13.02
CA LEU A 108 2.18 -0.17 13.74
C LEU A 108 2.65 1.13 14.40
N ALA A 109 2.63 2.24 13.67
CA ALA A 109 3.01 3.55 14.21
C ALA A 109 2.15 3.98 15.42
N ASN A 110 0.84 3.71 15.38
CA ASN A 110 -0.03 3.95 16.55
C ASN A 110 0.30 3.00 17.70
N HIS A 111 0.53 1.72 17.41
CA HIS A 111 0.85 0.70 18.41
C HIS A 111 2.14 1.02 19.17
N GLU A 112 3.21 1.36 18.44
CA GLU A 112 4.50 1.77 19.01
C GLU A 112 4.40 3.04 19.86
N ALA A 113 3.47 3.94 19.52
CA ALA A 113 3.20 5.15 20.28
C ALA A 113 2.22 4.95 21.46
N GLY A 114 1.73 3.71 21.67
CA GLY A 114 0.75 3.41 22.73
C GLY A 114 -0.64 4.01 22.48
N VAL A 115 -0.97 4.39 21.25
CA VAL A 115 -2.27 4.94 20.88
C VAL A 115 -3.25 3.81 20.59
N ALA A 116 -4.37 3.80 21.31
CA ALA A 116 -5.41 2.80 21.11
C ALA A 116 -6.14 3.01 19.77
N GLU A 117 -6.49 1.91 19.09
CA GLU A 117 -7.31 1.98 17.89
C GLU A 117 -8.75 2.35 18.23
N GLU A 118 -9.29 3.33 17.50
CA GLU A 118 -10.69 3.72 17.59
C GLU A 118 -11.47 3.18 16.39
N ASN A 119 -12.70 2.70 16.64
CA ASN A 119 -13.60 2.20 15.60
C ASN A 119 -14.67 3.26 15.28
N PRO A 120 -15.10 3.40 14.01
CA PRO A 120 -16.26 4.20 13.66
C PRO A 120 -17.51 3.74 14.41
N ARG A 121 -18.35 4.70 14.79
CA ARG A 121 -19.70 4.43 15.31
C ARG A 121 -20.68 4.51 14.13
N TYR A 122 -21.49 3.47 13.95
CA TYR A 122 -22.56 3.41 12.96
C TYR A 122 -23.92 3.43 13.66
#